data_AF-A0A7X1NJL0-F1
#
_entry.id   AF-A0A7X1NJL0-F1
#
_cell.length_a   1.000
_cell.length_b   1.000
_cell.length_c   1.000
_cell.angle_alpha   90.00
_cell.angle_beta   90.00
_cell.angle_gamma   90.00
#
_symmetry.space_group_name_H-M   'P 1'
#
loop_
_entity.id
_entity.type
_entity.pdbx_description
1 polymer ?
#
loop_
_entity_poly.entity_id
_entity_poly.type
_entity_poly.pdbx_seq_one_letter_code
_entity_poly.pdbx_strand_id
1 'polypeptide(L)'
;MNVLKQHLQSAIFTLLEREVSQRRIHELTGVDRKTIRRYQAIFESQRAATANSPTVPAGPVQPVGAQTPPPQTPPPPRPPASDAAAPAKPFNFARSASEPHREWIEQQVRLRRNAQAIYQDLVDQFGFTASYDSVKRFVRALRHVEPEQFDRLEFAPGEEAQVDYGEGALTRDPKTGRFRRPRLFVMTLRYSRRSFRRVVWKSSKQVWAQLHEEAFRYFGGTVSYVVLDNLREGVITPDLYEPEINRLYAAMLEHYGVIADPARVRDPNRKGAVENAIQHTQNTALTGRRFESLEAQNEFLMHWEENWAAKRIHGSARRQVEAMFREEKPHLRPLPATGFRYFSEVVRTVWDDTTVSVDRSNYAARPAPIGSLVCVRIYETTIEIRDRRTQELLRTHARASLPGSLELPESERPFNPSRQTRIALASAGDIGPQAKALCQHMFDAEGRVGHRGMWGIVGLAKRYPARLVEQACDHALRHHVYRYRQVRAIVERLFEQALERLDSAPQLALPLTQEHPLIRPAAEYSELFSAGAAHNAGSITSTNGETT
;
A
#
# COMPACT_ATOMS: atom_id res chain seq x y z
N MET A 1 -20.73 0.36 14.69
CA MET A 1 -21.80 0.87 15.59
C MET A 1 -21.75 2.39 15.56
N ASN A 2 -22.82 3.07 15.14
CA ASN A 2 -22.91 4.53 15.27
C ASN A 2 -23.00 4.88 16.76
N VAL A 3 -21.95 5.49 17.30
CA VAL A 3 -21.89 5.96 18.68
C VAL A 3 -22.51 7.35 18.73
N LEU A 4 -23.45 7.55 19.66
CA LEU A 4 -24.12 8.83 19.88
C LEU A 4 -23.08 9.91 20.23
N LYS A 5 -23.23 11.15 19.75
CA LYS A 5 -22.27 12.23 20.05
C LYS A 5 -22.16 12.47 21.56
N GLN A 6 -20.96 12.75 22.06
CA GLN A 6 -20.65 12.79 23.49
C GLN A 6 -21.49 13.79 24.29
N HIS A 7 -21.80 14.97 23.72
CA HIS A 7 -22.67 15.95 24.37
C HIS A 7 -24.12 15.46 24.53
N LEU A 8 -24.63 14.66 23.58
CA LEU A 8 -25.97 14.05 23.69
C LEU A 8 -25.98 12.91 24.72
N GLN A 9 -24.87 12.18 24.87
CA GLN A 9 -24.75 11.18 25.94
C GLN A 9 -24.79 11.82 27.32
N SER A 10 -24.02 12.90 27.53
CA SER A 10 -24.02 13.67 28.78
C SER A 10 -25.40 14.25 29.07
N ALA A 11 -26.07 14.84 28.07
CA ALA A 11 -27.43 15.38 28.23
C ALA A 11 -28.44 14.29 28.62
N ILE A 12 -28.37 13.10 28.01
CA ILE A 12 -29.25 11.97 28.36
C ILE A 12 -28.98 11.50 29.79
N PHE A 13 -27.72 11.34 30.21
CA PHE A 13 -27.40 10.92 31.59
C PHE A 13 -27.84 11.94 32.64
N THR A 14 -27.65 13.24 32.39
CA THR A 14 -28.13 14.29 33.31
C THR A 14 -29.66 14.33 33.39
N LEU A 15 -30.38 14.06 32.30
CA LEU A 15 -31.84 14.00 32.31
C LEU A 15 -32.36 12.72 33.01
N LEU A 16 -31.63 11.61 32.88
CA LEU A 16 -31.93 10.36 33.60
C LEU A 16 -31.65 10.47 35.11
N GLU A 17 -30.60 11.20 35.52
CA GLU A 17 -30.34 11.54 36.93
C GLU A 17 -31.47 12.35 37.56
N ARG A 18 -32.18 13.15 36.77
CA ARG A 18 -33.34 13.95 37.18
C ARG A 18 -34.68 13.23 36.99
N GLU A 19 -34.65 11.92 36.77
CA GLU A 19 -35.83 11.05 36.63
C GLU A 19 -36.81 11.47 35.52
N VAL A 20 -36.30 12.15 34.47
CA VAL A 20 -37.12 12.59 33.33
C VAL A 20 -37.48 11.40 32.44
N SER A 21 -38.76 11.29 32.06
CA SER A 21 -39.24 10.16 31.25
C SER A 21 -38.60 10.08 29.86
N GLN A 22 -38.43 8.87 29.31
CA GLN A 22 -37.82 8.64 27.98
C GLN A 22 -38.50 9.44 26.86
N ARG A 23 -39.82 9.66 26.94
CA ARG A 23 -40.58 10.46 25.98
C ARG A 23 -40.16 11.93 26.03
N ARG A 24 -39.98 12.47 27.23
CA ARG A 24 -39.57 13.87 27.42
C ARG A 24 -38.10 14.09 27.05
N ILE A 25 -37.22 13.10 27.28
CA ILE A 25 -35.83 13.14 26.82
C ILE A 25 -35.76 13.16 25.29
N HIS A 26 -36.60 12.39 24.60
CA HIS A 26 -36.70 12.41 23.15
C HIS A 26 -37.11 13.78 22.61
N GLU A 27 -38.13 14.41 23.20
CA GLU A 27 -38.58 15.76 22.82
C GLU A 27 -37.49 16.83 23.03
N LEU A 28 -36.70 16.73 24.10
CA LEU A 28 -35.67 17.72 24.43
C LEU A 28 -34.35 17.54 23.66
N THR A 29 -34.00 16.31 23.30
CA THR A 29 -32.68 15.99 22.70
C THR A 29 -32.76 15.58 21.23
N GLY A 30 -33.96 15.29 20.71
CA GLY A 30 -34.16 14.76 19.36
C GLY A 30 -33.62 13.33 19.15
N VAL A 31 -33.11 12.68 20.19
CA VAL A 31 -32.51 11.33 20.11
C VAL A 31 -33.59 10.26 20.12
N ASP A 32 -33.51 9.27 19.23
CA ASP A 32 -34.49 8.19 19.15
C ASP A 32 -34.65 7.42 20.48
N ARG A 33 -35.90 7.09 20.82
CA ARG A 33 -36.27 6.45 22.10
C ARG A 33 -35.59 5.08 22.31
N LYS A 34 -35.26 4.32 21.25
CA LYS A 34 -34.50 3.06 21.39
C LYS A 34 -33.06 3.31 21.82
N THR A 35 -32.48 4.43 21.37
CA THR A 35 -31.13 4.83 21.78
C THR A 35 -31.14 5.32 23.22
N ILE A 36 -32.13 6.13 23.62
CA ILE A 36 -32.28 6.57 25.02
C ILE A 36 -32.43 5.37 25.96
N ARG A 37 -33.26 4.38 25.62
CA ARG A 37 -33.43 3.14 26.42
C ARG A 37 -32.11 2.36 26.59
N ARG A 38 -31.27 2.32 25.54
CA ARG A 38 -29.94 1.68 25.63
C ARG A 38 -29.03 2.43 26.61
N TYR A 39 -29.01 3.76 26.56
CA TYR A 39 -28.20 4.56 27.48
C TYR A 39 -28.76 4.51 28.92
N GLN A 40 -30.07 4.38 29.11
CA GLN A 40 -30.65 4.16 30.44
C GLN A 40 -30.16 2.86 31.09
N ALA A 41 -30.11 1.75 30.34
CA ALA A 41 -29.57 0.49 30.86
C ALA A 41 -28.08 0.60 31.26
N ILE A 42 -27.31 1.39 30.51
CA ILE A 42 -25.91 1.69 30.85
C ILE A 42 -25.83 2.53 32.14
N PHE A 43 -26.66 3.56 32.27
CA PHE A 43 -26.72 4.42 33.46
C PHE A 43 -27.09 3.64 34.73
N GLU A 44 -28.10 2.77 34.65
CA GLU A 44 -28.52 1.91 35.77
C GLU A 44 -27.42 0.91 36.18
N SER A 45 -26.70 0.34 35.21
CA SER A 45 -25.56 -0.55 35.48
C SER A 45 -24.39 0.15 36.17
N GLN A 46 -24.15 1.43 35.83
CA GLN A 46 -23.11 2.24 36.46
C GLN A 46 -23.50 2.66 37.88
N ARG A 47 -24.77 3.00 38.12
CA ARG A 47 -25.28 3.33 39.46
C ARG A 47 -25.25 2.13 40.42
N ALA A 48 -25.51 0.91 39.92
CA ALA A 48 -25.43 -0.31 40.72
C ALA A 48 -23.99 -0.67 41.14
N ALA A 49 -22.98 -0.29 40.37
CA ALA A 49 -21.58 -0.57 40.68
C ALA A 49 -21.03 0.32 41.82
N THR A 50 -21.56 1.53 42.02
CA THR A 50 -21.09 2.49 43.04
C THR A 50 -21.61 2.17 44.45
N ALA A 51 -22.60 1.28 44.59
CA ALA A 51 -23.22 0.97 45.89
C ALA A 51 -22.48 -0.11 46.72
N ASN A 52 -21.46 -0.77 46.16
CA ASN A 52 -20.72 -1.84 46.83
C ASN A 52 -19.23 -1.51 47.00
N SER A 53 -18.83 -1.06 48.19
CA SER A 53 -17.43 -1.00 48.63
C SER A 53 -17.35 -1.29 50.13
N PRO A 54 -16.55 -2.27 50.61
CA PRO A 54 -16.36 -2.50 52.03
C PRO A 54 -15.11 -1.79 52.57
N THR A 55 -15.29 -1.17 53.73
CA THR A 55 -14.30 -0.51 54.60
C THR A 55 -13.35 -1.52 55.26
N VAL A 56 -12.06 -1.18 55.34
CA VAL A 56 -11.00 -1.96 56.05
C VAL A 56 -10.79 -1.38 57.44
N PRO A 57 -10.65 -2.18 58.52
CA PRO A 57 -10.04 -1.71 59.76
C PRO A 57 -8.57 -2.15 59.88
N ALA A 58 -7.73 -1.22 60.34
CA ALA A 58 -6.31 -1.39 60.63
C ALA A 58 -6.07 -1.94 62.05
N GLY A 59 -5.00 -2.72 62.22
CA GLY A 59 -4.45 -3.15 63.51
C GLY A 59 -2.95 -3.53 63.36
N PRO A 60 -2.12 -3.39 64.42
CA PRO A 60 -0.76 -2.87 64.30
C PRO A 60 0.36 -3.93 64.29
N VAL A 61 1.52 -3.47 63.80
CA VAL A 61 2.80 -4.17 63.61
C VAL A 61 3.64 -4.16 64.89
N GLN A 62 4.35 -5.27 65.21
CA GLN A 62 5.68 -5.29 65.88
C GLN A 62 6.34 -6.71 65.87
N PRO A 63 7.65 -6.91 66.18
CA PRO A 63 8.69 -7.19 65.16
C PRO A 63 9.54 -8.48 65.31
N VAL A 64 10.23 -8.81 64.21
CA VAL A 64 11.50 -9.54 63.97
C VAL A 64 12.01 -10.60 64.99
N GLY A 65 12.17 -11.83 64.50
CA GLY A 65 13.10 -12.84 65.04
C GLY A 65 13.68 -13.71 63.91
N ALA A 66 15.00 -13.67 63.74
CA ALA A 66 15.75 -14.42 62.73
C ALA A 66 15.71 -15.92 62.99
N GLN A 67 15.20 -16.71 62.05
CA GLN A 67 15.44 -18.15 61.95
C GLN A 67 15.57 -18.56 60.49
N THR A 68 16.69 -19.20 60.19
CA THR A 68 17.06 -19.85 58.94
C THR A 68 15.93 -20.79 58.47
N PRO A 69 15.48 -20.75 57.20
CA PRO A 69 14.45 -21.68 56.74
C PRO A 69 15.04 -23.10 56.61
N PRO A 70 14.33 -24.15 57.06
CA PRO A 70 14.75 -25.53 56.86
C PRO A 70 14.68 -25.92 55.37
N PRO A 71 15.40 -26.98 54.94
CA PRO A 71 15.38 -27.43 53.56
C PRO A 71 13.96 -27.83 53.16
N GLN A 72 13.40 -27.15 52.16
CA GLN A 72 12.11 -27.52 51.57
C GLN A 72 12.29 -28.84 50.82
N THR A 73 11.91 -29.94 51.45
CA THR A 73 11.59 -31.17 50.74
C THR A 73 10.49 -30.85 49.73
N PRO A 74 10.65 -31.16 48.43
CA PRO A 74 9.58 -31.01 47.47
C PRO A 74 8.37 -31.82 47.93
N PRO A 75 7.13 -31.32 47.73
CA PRO A 75 5.94 -32.09 48.09
C PRO A 75 6.00 -33.44 47.36
N PRO A 76 5.56 -34.54 48.00
CA PRO A 76 5.53 -35.84 47.34
C PRO A 76 4.75 -35.72 46.01
N PRO A 77 5.18 -36.44 44.96
CA PRO A 77 4.50 -36.39 43.68
C PRO A 77 3.02 -36.69 43.92
N ARG A 78 2.17 -35.77 43.44
CA ARG A 78 0.73 -35.98 43.41
C ARG A 78 0.49 -37.38 42.82
N PRO A 79 -0.30 -38.25 43.47
CA PRO A 79 -0.62 -39.54 42.87
C PRO A 79 -1.16 -39.30 41.45
N PRO A 80 -0.84 -40.17 40.49
CA PRO A 80 -1.35 -40.02 39.13
C PRO A 80 -2.85 -39.82 39.23
N ALA A 81 -3.36 -38.75 38.58
CA ALA A 81 -4.79 -38.54 38.50
C ALA A 81 -5.38 -39.85 38.00
N SER A 82 -6.28 -40.44 38.79
CA SER A 82 -7.03 -41.61 38.35
C SER A 82 -7.63 -41.28 36.99
N ASP A 83 -7.28 -42.04 35.96
CA ASP A 83 -7.86 -42.03 34.61
C ASP A 83 -9.33 -42.54 34.62
N ALA A 84 -10.08 -42.17 35.65
CA ALA A 84 -11.51 -42.13 35.62
C ALA A 84 -11.87 -40.65 35.71
N ALA A 85 -12.11 -40.03 34.55
CA ALA A 85 -13.05 -38.92 34.53
C ALA A 85 -14.28 -39.41 35.30
N ALA A 86 -14.54 -38.86 36.50
CA ALA A 86 -15.80 -39.09 37.16
C ALA A 86 -16.87 -38.80 36.09
N PRO A 87 -17.71 -39.79 35.71
CA PRO A 87 -18.69 -39.56 34.66
C PRO A 87 -19.47 -38.33 35.08
N ALA A 88 -19.56 -37.35 34.18
CA ALA A 88 -20.41 -36.18 34.41
C ALA A 88 -21.75 -36.72 34.90
N LYS A 89 -22.16 -36.36 36.13
CA LYS A 89 -23.38 -36.91 36.73
C LYS A 89 -24.49 -36.81 35.67
N PRO A 90 -25.10 -37.94 35.26
CA PRO A 90 -26.11 -37.89 34.22
C PRO A 90 -27.20 -36.93 34.67
N PHE A 91 -27.62 -36.03 33.78
CA PHE A 91 -28.66 -35.06 34.11
C PHE A 91 -29.90 -35.85 34.51
N ASN A 92 -30.31 -35.70 35.78
CA ASN A 92 -31.46 -36.43 36.29
C ASN A 92 -32.74 -35.70 35.89
N PHE A 93 -33.28 -36.11 34.76
CA PHE A 93 -34.52 -35.57 34.20
C PHE A 93 -35.69 -35.65 35.18
N ALA A 94 -35.81 -36.76 35.93
CA ALA A 94 -36.91 -36.98 36.88
C ALA A 94 -36.94 -35.99 38.07
N ARG A 95 -35.87 -35.25 38.33
CA ARG A 95 -35.82 -34.19 39.36
C ARG A 95 -35.97 -32.79 38.80
N SER A 96 -36.09 -32.62 37.48
CA SER A 96 -36.26 -31.31 36.87
C SER A 96 -37.70 -30.85 36.97
N ALA A 97 -37.91 -29.59 37.33
CA ALA A 97 -39.22 -28.95 37.25
C ALA A 97 -39.79 -28.97 35.82
N SER A 98 -38.92 -29.13 34.80
CA SER A 98 -39.28 -29.20 33.39
C SER A 98 -39.74 -30.59 32.91
N GLU A 99 -39.63 -31.63 33.75
CA GLU A 99 -40.02 -33.01 33.41
C GLU A 99 -41.51 -33.19 33.08
N PRO A 100 -42.47 -32.56 33.78
CA PRO A 100 -43.88 -32.67 33.43
C PRO A 100 -44.22 -32.16 32.02
N HIS A 101 -43.35 -31.32 31.44
CA HIS A 101 -43.52 -30.78 30.08
C HIS A 101 -42.54 -31.41 29.08
N ARG A 102 -41.91 -32.54 29.41
CA ARG A 102 -40.87 -33.20 28.60
C ARG A 102 -41.29 -33.37 27.15
N GLU A 103 -42.43 -34.00 26.89
CA GLU A 103 -42.88 -34.32 25.52
C GLU A 103 -43.03 -33.07 24.65
N TRP A 104 -43.58 -32.00 25.23
CA TRP A 104 -43.73 -30.72 24.55
C TRP A 104 -42.37 -30.06 24.32
N ILE A 105 -41.48 -30.05 25.32
CA ILE A 105 -40.12 -29.50 25.19
C ILE A 105 -39.34 -30.26 24.11
N GLU A 106 -39.43 -31.58 24.06
CA GLU A 106 -38.79 -32.41 23.04
C GLU A 106 -39.27 -32.06 21.63
N GLN A 107 -40.58 -31.85 21.44
CA GLN A 107 -41.13 -31.39 20.17
C GLN A 107 -40.57 -30.01 19.77
N GLN A 108 -40.51 -29.06 20.71
CA GLN A 108 -39.95 -27.73 20.42
C GLN A 108 -38.44 -27.77 20.14
N VAL A 109 -37.71 -28.69 20.80
CA VAL A 109 -36.29 -28.93 20.54
C VAL A 109 -36.08 -29.55 19.15
N ARG A 110 -36.95 -30.48 18.71
CA ARG A 110 -36.95 -31.03 17.34
C ARG A 110 -37.21 -29.95 16.29
N LEU A 111 -38.05 -28.96 16.60
CA LEU A 111 -38.29 -27.77 15.79
C LEU A 111 -37.12 -26.75 15.83
N ARG A 112 -35.99 -27.09 16.47
CA ARG A 112 -34.78 -26.25 16.63
C ARG A 112 -35.05 -24.90 17.29
N ARG A 113 -36.12 -24.76 18.07
CA ARG A 113 -36.42 -23.51 18.79
C ARG A 113 -35.40 -23.25 19.88
N ASN A 114 -35.12 -21.98 20.16
CA ASN A 114 -34.19 -21.59 21.20
C ASN A 114 -34.77 -21.89 22.59
N ALA A 115 -33.91 -22.18 23.58
CA ALA A 115 -34.35 -22.52 24.93
C ALA A 115 -35.15 -21.39 25.60
N GLN A 116 -34.93 -20.15 25.18
CA GLN A 116 -35.63 -18.98 25.71
C GLN A 116 -37.07 -18.87 25.22
N ALA A 117 -37.36 -19.16 23.94
CA ALA A 117 -38.73 -19.21 23.44
C ALA A 117 -39.49 -20.41 24.03
N ILE A 118 -38.80 -21.55 24.20
CA ILE A 118 -39.37 -22.71 24.90
C ILE A 118 -39.75 -22.34 26.33
N TYR A 119 -38.90 -21.59 27.04
CA TYR A 119 -39.21 -21.11 28.38
C TYR A 119 -40.38 -20.11 28.42
N GLN A 120 -40.44 -19.16 27.50
CA GLN A 120 -41.53 -18.18 27.43
C GLN A 120 -42.88 -18.86 27.21
N ASP A 121 -42.97 -19.76 26.24
CA ASP A 121 -44.18 -20.53 25.97
C ASP A 121 -44.56 -21.47 27.13
N LEU A 122 -43.58 -22.03 27.86
CA LEU A 122 -43.85 -22.79 29.09
C LEU A 122 -44.49 -21.94 30.18
N VAL A 123 -44.01 -20.70 30.36
CA VAL A 123 -44.59 -19.76 31.32
C VAL A 123 -46.00 -19.36 30.89
N ASP A 124 -46.17 -18.98 29.62
CA ASP A 124 -47.41 -18.39 29.11
C ASP A 124 -48.53 -19.43 28.91
N GLN A 125 -48.20 -20.65 28.47
CA GLN A 125 -49.19 -21.67 28.10
C GLN A 125 -49.39 -22.73 29.20
N PHE A 126 -48.37 -22.97 30.03
CA PHE A 126 -48.38 -24.04 31.02
C PHE A 126 -48.21 -23.55 32.46
N GLY A 127 -48.10 -22.23 32.68
CA GLY A 127 -47.94 -21.65 34.02
C GLY A 127 -46.64 -22.07 34.70
N PHE A 128 -45.58 -22.32 33.94
CA PHE A 128 -44.31 -22.81 34.46
C PHE A 128 -43.67 -21.83 35.45
N THR A 129 -43.43 -22.27 36.68
CA THR A 129 -42.97 -21.40 37.79
C THR A 129 -41.47 -21.47 38.07
N ALA A 130 -40.75 -22.42 37.48
CA ALA A 130 -39.32 -22.58 37.70
C ALA A 130 -38.49 -21.67 36.76
N SER A 131 -37.19 -21.54 37.03
CA SER A 131 -36.34 -20.61 36.31
C SER A 131 -36.01 -21.06 34.88
N TYR A 132 -35.65 -20.08 34.04
CA TYR A 132 -35.09 -20.31 32.70
C TYR A 132 -33.91 -21.29 32.71
N ASP A 133 -33.07 -21.26 33.76
CA ASP A 133 -31.94 -22.18 33.89
C ASP A 133 -32.36 -23.65 34.01
N SER A 134 -33.56 -23.94 34.55
CA SER A 134 -34.12 -25.31 34.55
C SER A 134 -34.38 -25.78 33.13
N VAL A 135 -35.10 -24.97 32.33
CA VAL A 135 -35.43 -25.28 30.93
C VAL A 135 -34.15 -25.33 30.08
N LYS A 136 -33.21 -24.42 30.29
CA LYS A 136 -31.92 -24.40 29.58
C LYS A 136 -31.09 -25.67 29.84
N ARG A 137 -31.01 -26.12 31.09
CA ARG A 137 -30.30 -27.37 31.43
C ARG A 137 -31.03 -28.60 30.85
N PHE A 138 -32.35 -28.61 30.93
CA PHE A 138 -33.20 -29.68 30.40
C PHE A 138 -33.08 -29.79 28.87
N VAL A 139 -33.22 -28.68 28.15
CA VAL A 139 -33.04 -28.60 26.69
C VAL A 139 -31.61 -29.00 26.29
N ARG A 140 -30.59 -28.59 27.05
CA ARG A 140 -29.19 -28.98 26.79
C ARG A 140 -28.98 -30.49 26.96
N ALA A 141 -29.64 -31.11 27.95
CA ALA A 141 -29.55 -32.54 28.17
C ALA A 141 -30.33 -33.34 27.12
N LEU A 142 -31.45 -32.82 26.62
CA LEU A 142 -32.22 -33.41 25.50
C LEU A 142 -31.52 -33.27 24.15
N ARG A 143 -30.76 -32.19 23.95
CA ARG A 143 -29.86 -32.02 22.81
C ARG A 143 -28.61 -32.87 23.02
N HIS A 144 -28.78 -34.19 23.05
CA HIS A 144 -27.67 -35.09 22.89
C HIS A 144 -27.18 -34.94 21.44
N VAL A 145 -26.09 -34.20 21.26
CA VAL A 145 -25.34 -34.20 20.01
C VAL A 145 -24.36 -35.33 20.16
N GLU A 146 -24.46 -36.35 19.30
CA GLU A 146 -23.39 -37.33 19.20
C GLU A 146 -22.08 -36.56 18.94
N PRO A 147 -21.01 -36.83 19.71
CA PRO A 147 -19.75 -36.15 19.47
C PRO A 147 -19.31 -36.46 18.04
N GLU A 148 -19.16 -35.42 17.22
CA GLU A 148 -18.64 -35.58 15.87
C GLU A 148 -17.24 -36.23 15.94
N GLN A 149 -17.03 -37.27 15.13
CA GLN A 149 -15.72 -37.89 15.01
C GLN A 149 -14.81 -36.93 14.24
N PHE A 150 -13.74 -36.48 14.89
CA PHE A 150 -12.73 -35.64 14.26
C PHE A 150 -11.49 -36.47 13.91
N ASP A 151 -10.91 -36.23 12.74
CA ASP A 151 -9.64 -36.82 12.35
C ASP A 151 -8.45 -36.14 13.06
N ARG A 152 -7.44 -36.92 13.44
CA ARG A 152 -6.23 -36.40 14.06
C ARG A 152 -5.19 -36.14 12.98
N LEU A 153 -5.07 -34.88 12.58
CA LEU A 153 -4.09 -34.47 11.61
C LEU A 153 -2.68 -34.42 12.21
N GLU A 154 -1.79 -35.25 11.66
CA GLU A 154 -0.35 -35.24 11.93
C GLU A 154 0.39 -34.63 10.73
N PHE A 155 1.46 -33.88 11.00
CA PHE A 155 2.19 -33.09 10.01
C PHE A 155 3.67 -33.37 10.15
N ALA A 156 4.37 -33.48 9.02
CA ALA A 156 5.82 -33.64 8.97
C ALA A 156 6.54 -32.34 9.39
N PRO A 157 7.80 -32.41 9.84
CA PRO A 157 8.59 -31.23 10.16
C PRO A 157 8.75 -30.31 8.95
N GLY A 158 8.51 -29.00 9.12
CA GLY A 158 8.64 -28.00 8.05
C GLY A 158 7.55 -28.05 6.98
N GLU A 159 6.51 -28.86 7.21
CA GLU A 159 5.42 -29.04 6.27
C GLU A 159 4.44 -27.86 6.28
N GLU A 160 3.78 -27.63 7.43
CA GLU A 160 2.70 -26.64 7.58
C GLU A 160 3.02 -25.60 8.66
N ALA A 161 2.74 -24.32 8.36
CA ALA A 161 2.54 -23.28 9.36
C ALA A 161 1.10 -22.72 9.31
N GLN A 162 0.53 -22.39 10.45
CA GLN A 162 -0.76 -21.73 10.55
C GLN A 162 -0.58 -20.29 11.01
N VAL A 163 -1.28 -19.36 10.36
CA VAL A 163 -1.17 -17.94 10.68
C VAL A 163 -2.54 -17.31 10.91
N ASP A 164 -2.61 -16.44 11.90
CA ASP A 164 -3.83 -15.73 12.25
C ASP A 164 -3.56 -14.43 13.04
N TYR A 165 -4.59 -13.59 13.14
CA TYR A 165 -4.59 -12.40 13.98
C TYR A 165 -5.41 -12.59 15.25
N GLY A 166 -4.79 -12.26 16.39
CA GLY A 166 -5.47 -12.02 17.65
C GLY A 166 -5.44 -10.53 18.07
N GLU A 167 -5.81 -10.29 19.32
CA GLU A 167 -5.67 -8.98 19.98
C GLU A 167 -4.44 -8.96 20.90
N GLY A 168 -3.67 -7.88 20.85
CA GLY A 168 -2.60 -7.58 21.80
C GLY A 168 -3.12 -6.99 23.13
N ALA A 169 -2.20 -6.73 24.07
CA ALA A 169 -2.51 -6.00 25.30
C ALA A 169 -2.80 -4.51 25.03
N LEU A 170 -3.27 -3.79 26.05
CA LEU A 170 -3.48 -2.35 25.93
C LEU A 170 -2.14 -1.63 25.78
N THR A 171 -1.95 -0.93 24.67
CA THR A 171 -0.70 -0.23 24.34
C THR A 171 -0.98 1.22 23.99
N ARG A 172 -0.13 2.13 24.44
CA ARG A 172 -0.30 3.56 24.18
C ARG A 172 0.01 3.86 22.72
N ASP A 173 -0.96 4.44 22.00
CA ASP A 173 -0.77 4.86 20.62
C ASP A 173 -0.09 6.23 20.58
N PRO A 174 1.12 6.37 20.01
CA PRO A 174 1.84 7.64 20.01
C PRO A 174 1.08 8.74 19.25
N LYS A 175 0.20 8.40 18.31
CA LYS A 175 -0.56 9.38 17.53
C LYS A 175 -1.74 9.98 18.29
N THR A 176 -2.35 9.20 19.18
CA THR A 176 -3.58 9.62 19.87
C THR A 176 -3.38 9.80 21.37
N GLY A 177 -2.24 9.35 21.92
CA GLY A 177 -1.93 9.34 23.34
C GLY A 177 -2.78 8.37 24.18
N ARG A 178 -3.71 7.65 23.56
CA ARG A 178 -4.66 6.74 24.22
C ARG A 178 -4.20 5.30 24.18
N PHE A 179 -4.59 4.53 25.19
CA PHE A 179 -4.41 3.08 25.19
C PHE A 179 -5.43 2.41 24.27
N ARG A 180 -4.95 1.58 23.35
CA ARG A 180 -5.77 0.71 22.52
C ARG A 180 -5.06 -0.63 22.30
N ARG A 181 -5.80 -1.67 21.93
CA ARG A 181 -5.23 -2.99 21.65
C ARG A 181 -4.71 -3.03 20.20
N PRO A 182 -3.41 -3.31 19.96
CA PRO A 182 -2.90 -3.56 18.62
C PRO A 182 -3.35 -4.95 18.13
N ARG A 183 -3.21 -5.20 16.83
CA ARG A 183 -3.43 -6.53 16.25
C ARG A 183 -2.20 -7.40 16.53
N LEU A 184 -2.41 -8.60 17.05
CA LEU A 184 -1.37 -9.58 17.34
C LEU A 184 -1.28 -10.57 16.17
N PHE A 185 -0.23 -10.49 15.38
CA PHE A 185 0.12 -11.51 14.40
C PHE A 185 0.72 -12.72 15.11
N VAL A 186 0.22 -13.92 14.81
CA VAL A 186 0.80 -15.17 15.28
C VAL A 186 0.95 -16.14 14.11
N MET A 187 2.17 -16.62 13.87
CA MET A 187 2.44 -17.73 12.95
C MET A 187 3.00 -18.90 13.76
N THR A 188 2.39 -20.08 13.67
CA THR A 188 2.75 -21.27 14.45
C THR A 188 3.08 -22.44 13.53
N LEU A 189 4.25 -23.05 13.71
CA LEU A 189 4.62 -24.31 13.04
C LEU A 189 3.78 -25.47 13.59
N ARG A 190 3.23 -26.32 12.71
CA ARG A 190 2.34 -27.41 13.15
C ARG A 190 3.04 -28.52 13.89
N TYR A 191 4.25 -28.87 13.49
CA TYR A 191 5.01 -29.96 14.09
C TYR A 191 5.49 -29.57 15.50
N SER A 192 6.34 -28.54 15.62
CA SER A 192 6.91 -28.16 16.92
C SER A 192 5.98 -27.33 17.81
N ARG A 193 5.00 -26.62 17.24
CA ARG A 193 4.20 -25.57 17.90
C ARG A 193 5.02 -24.37 18.37
N ARG A 194 6.21 -24.18 17.80
CA ARG A 194 6.95 -22.92 17.88
C ARG A 194 6.12 -21.84 17.21
N SER A 195 6.00 -20.66 17.82
CA SER A 195 5.31 -19.55 17.16
C SER A 195 6.15 -18.27 17.14
N PHE A 196 5.96 -17.53 16.07
CA PHE A 196 6.38 -16.14 15.95
C PHE A 196 5.19 -15.24 16.31
N ARG A 197 5.44 -14.18 17.08
CA ARG A 197 4.42 -13.26 17.57
C ARG A 197 4.89 -11.84 17.40
N ARG A 198 4.06 -11.00 16.76
CA ARG A 198 4.36 -9.57 16.62
C ARG A 198 3.08 -8.75 16.62
N VAL A 199 3.08 -7.65 17.34
CA VAL A 199 1.96 -6.70 17.33
C VAL A 199 2.18 -5.58 16.32
N VAL A 200 1.10 -5.19 15.65
CA VAL A 200 1.04 -4.08 14.68
C VAL A 200 -0.21 -3.25 14.88
N TRP A 201 -0.13 -1.94 14.59
CA TRP A 201 -1.30 -1.05 14.71
C TRP A 201 -2.32 -1.22 13.60
N LYS A 202 -1.84 -1.45 12.39
CA LYS A 202 -2.67 -1.62 11.20
C LYS A 202 -2.17 -2.83 10.45
N SER A 203 -3.10 -3.65 9.99
CA SER A 203 -2.79 -4.65 8.98
C SER A 203 -3.04 -4.05 7.61
N SER A 204 -2.17 -4.38 6.66
CA SER A 204 -2.29 -4.07 5.25
C SER A 204 -1.71 -5.23 4.46
N LYS A 205 -1.99 -5.26 3.16
CA LYS A 205 -1.42 -6.21 2.20
C LYS A 205 0.11 -6.36 2.35
N GLN A 206 0.79 -5.21 2.45
CA GLN A 206 2.24 -5.14 2.60
C GLN A 206 2.69 -5.54 4.01
N VAL A 207 2.02 -5.06 5.05
CA VAL A 207 2.35 -5.42 6.44
C VAL A 207 2.19 -6.93 6.67
N TRP A 208 1.16 -7.55 6.09
CA TRP A 208 0.95 -8.99 6.13
C TRP A 208 2.11 -9.76 5.52
N ALA A 209 2.58 -9.34 4.34
CA ALA A 209 3.73 -9.95 3.69
C ALA A 209 5.04 -9.74 4.47
N GLN A 210 5.25 -8.55 5.05
CA GLN A 210 6.37 -8.25 5.94
C GLN A 210 6.39 -9.14 7.18
N LEU A 211 5.25 -9.34 7.82
CA LEU A 211 5.15 -10.20 9.01
C LEU A 211 5.46 -11.67 8.70
N HIS A 212 5.14 -12.16 7.50
CA HIS A 212 5.52 -13.50 7.06
C HIS A 212 7.03 -13.62 6.86
N GLU A 213 7.61 -12.67 6.14
CA GLU A 213 9.05 -12.63 5.92
C GLU A 213 9.82 -12.57 7.25
N GLU A 214 9.38 -11.74 8.19
CA GLU A 214 9.96 -11.68 9.53
C GLU A 214 9.81 -13.00 10.30
N ALA A 215 8.66 -13.67 10.18
CA ALA A 215 8.44 -14.98 10.79
C ALA A 215 9.39 -16.04 10.20
N PHE A 216 9.54 -16.08 8.87
CA PHE A 216 10.47 -17.00 8.20
C PHE A 216 11.92 -16.76 8.62
N ARG A 217 12.33 -15.48 8.74
CA ARG A 217 13.64 -15.12 9.29
C ARG A 217 13.80 -15.57 10.73
N TYR A 218 12.77 -15.39 11.56
CA TYR A 218 12.79 -15.84 12.96
C TYR A 218 12.94 -17.37 13.08
N PHE A 219 12.24 -18.15 12.25
CA PHE A 219 12.40 -19.60 12.24
C PHE A 219 13.75 -20.04 11.64
N GLY A 220 14.36 -19.18 10.82
CA GLY A 220 15.60 -19.48 10.09
C GLY A 220 15.37 -20.31 8.83
N GLY A 221 14.15 -20.30 8.29
CA GLY A 221 13.74 -21.09 7.13
C GLY A 221 12.25 -20.92 6.82
N THR A 222 11.81 -21.48 5.69
CA THR A 222 10.40 -21.45 5.25
C THR A 222 9.77 -22.85 5.31
N VAL A 223 8.44 -22.88 5.40
CA VAL A 223 7.64 -24.11 5.36
C VAL A 223 7.17 -24.42 3.94
N SER A 224 6.67 -25.64 3.71
CA SER A 224 6.12 -26.01 2.40
C SER A 224 4.81 -25.27 2.10
N TYR A 225 3.90 -25.19 3.08
CA TYR A 225 2.66 -24.44 2.94
C TYR A 225 2.28 -23.68 4.21
N VAL A 226 1.65 -22.52 4.00
CA VAL A 226 1.09 -21.68 5.06
C VAL A 226 -0.42 -21.71 4.94
N VAL A 227 -1.06 -22.21 5.99
CA VAL A 227 -2.52 -22.20 6.09
C VAL A 227 -2.99 -20.85 6.59
N LEU A 228 -3.85 -20.23 5.77
CA LEU A 228 -4.39 -18.90 5.97
C LEU A 228 -5.87 -19.01 6.29
N ASP A 229 -6.33 -18.35 7.35
CA ASP A 229 -7.76 -18.10 7.48
C ASP A 229 -8.16 -16.91 6.60
N ASN A 230 -9.46 -16.84 6.31
CA ASN A 230 -10.19 -16.00 5.37
C ASN A 230 -10.09 -14.48 5.68
N LEU A 231 -8.87 -14.01 5.90
CA LEU A 231 -8.48 -12.63 6.11
C LEU A 231 -8.39 -11.98 4.74
N ARG A 232 -9.22 -10.96 4.53
CA ARG A 232 -9.23 -10.08 3.33
C ARG A 232 -7.85 -9.51 2.94
N GLU A 233 -6.88 -9.60 3.85
CA GLU A 233 -5.51 -9.12 3.70
C GLU A 233 -4.64 -10.11 2.88
N GLY A 234 -4.89 -11.42 3.01
CA GLY A 234 -4.25 -12.49 2.22
C GLY A 234 -5.09 -12.98 1.03
N VAL A 235 -6.42 -12.97 1.16
CA VAL A 235 -7.38 -13.48 0.16
C VAL A 235 -8.29 -12.33 -0.31
N ILE A 236 -8.25 -12.00 -1.62
CA ILE A 236 -9.08 -10.95 -2.23
C ILE A 236 -10.53 -11.43 -2.38
N THR A 237 -10.71 -12.63 -2.92
CA THR A 237 -12.00 -13.29 -3.11
C THR A 237 -11.92 -14.71 -2.56
N PRO A 238 -12.75 -15.08 -1.56
CA PRO A 238 -12.79 -16.46 -1.07
C PRO A 238 -13.49 -17.34 -2.09
N ASP A 239 -12.72 -18.15 -2.79
CA ASP A 239 -13.21 -19.22 -3.65
C ASP A 239 -12.76 -20.57 -3.08
N LEU A 240 -13.63 -21.58 -3.15
CA LEU A 240 -13.40 -22.92 -2.63
C LEU A 240 -12.37 -23.71 -3.46
N TYR A 241 -12.15 -23.29 -4.71
CA TYR A 241 -11.30 -23.96 -5.69
C TYR A 241 -10.15 -23.06 -6.17
N GLU A 242 -10.38 -21.74 -6.37
CA GLU A 242 -9.36 -20.79 -6.87
C GLU A 242 -9.37 -19.45 -6.11
N PRO A 243 -8.88 -19.41 -4.86
CA PRO A 243 -8.85 -18.20 -4.07
C PRO A 243 -7.92 -17.16 -4.72
N GLU A 244 -8.45 -15.97 -5.02
CA GLU A 244 -7.63 -14.88 -5.54
C GLU A 244 -6.70 -14.36 -4.45
N ILE A 245 -5.48 -14.89 -4.41
CA ILE A 245 -4.45 -14.42 -3.52
C ILE A 245 -4.00 -13.03 -3.97
N ASN A 246 -3.80 -12.17 -3.00
CA ASN A 246 -3.23 -10.86 -3.22
C ASN A 246 -1.88 -10.93 -3.96
N ARG A 247 -1.76 -10.27 -5.12
CA ARG A 247 -0.57 -10.31 -5.99
C ARG A 247 0.75 -10.04 -5.26
N LEU A 248 0.79 -9.07 -4.36
CA LEU A 248 1.99 -8.77 -3.57
C LEU A 248 2.37 -9.96 -2.67
N TYR A 249 1.37 -10.58 -2.05
CA TYR A 249 1.56 -11.71 -1.16
C TYR A 249 1.91 -12.98 -1.93
N ALA A 250 1.27 -13.24 -3.08
CA ALA A 250 1.61 -14.32 -3.99
C ALA A 250 3.07 -14.22 -4.46
N ALA A 251 3.51 -13.04 -4.90
CA ALA A 251 4.89 -12.81 -5.29
C ALA A 251 5.89 -13.00 -4.14
N MET A 252 5.51 -12.63 -2.90
CA MET A 252 6.33 -12.88 -1.71
C MET A 252 6.44 -14.37 -1.42
N LEU A 253 5.33 -15.09 -1.45
CA LEU A 253 5.30 -16.54 -1.23
C LEU A 253 6.13 -17.29 -2.30
N GLU A 254 6.03 -16.89 -3.56
CA GLU A 254 6.84 -17.42 -4.66
C GLU A 254 8.34 -17.19 -4.42
N HIS A 255 8.74 -15.97 -4.03
CA HIS A 255 10.13 -15.64 -3.68
C HIS A 255 10.69 -16.53 -2.56
N TYR A 256 9.85 -16.89 -1.59
CA TYR A 256 10.22 -17.73 -0.46
C TYR A 256 9.98 -19.24 -0.68
N GLY A 257 9.46 -19.62 -1.86
CA GLY A 257 9.13 -21.01 -2.20
C GLY A 257 8.05 -21.62 -1.31
N VAL A 258 7.07 -20.82 -0.88
CA VAL A 258 5.98 -21.23 0.03
C VAL A 258 4.66 -21.25 -0.73
N ILE A 259 3.80 -22.22 -0.45
CA ILE A 259 2.45 -22.29 -1.01
C ILE A 259 1.44 -21.78 0.02
N ALA A 260 0.51 -20.93 -0.38
CA ALA A 260 -0.63 -20.57 0.46
C ALA A 260 -1.73 -21.63 0.33
N ASP A 261 -2.14 -22.22 1.46
CA ASP A 261 -3.31 -23.10 1.55
C ASP A 261 -4.44 -22.37 2.32
N PRO A 262 -5.28 -21.59 1.64
CA PRO A 262 -6.39 -20.93 2.31
C PRO A 262 -7.38 -21.96 2.84
N ALA A 263 -7.76 -21.81 4.11
CA ALA A 263 -8.62 -22.73 4.81
C ALA A 263 -9.96 -22.88 4.09
N ARG A 264 -10.38 -24.14 3.87
CA ARG A 264 -11.67 -24.46 3.26
C ARG A 264 -12.80 -23.89 4.11
N VAL A 265 -13.78 -23.27 3.45
CA VAL A 265 -14.98 -22.75 4.10
C VAL A 265 -15.71 -23.91 4.78
N ARG A 266 -15.93 -23.81 6.10
CA ARG A 266 -16.56 -24.81 7.01
C ARG A 266 -15.69 -25.98 7.48
N ASP A 267 -14.36 -25.84 7.48
CA ASP A 267 -13.47 -26.79 8.18
C ASP A 267 -12.74 -26.15 9.37
N PRO A 268 -13.45 -25.85 10.48
CA PRO A 268 -12.85 -25.24 11.67
C PRO A 268 -11.82 -26.14 12.37
N ASN A 269 -11.81 -27.45 12.08
CA ASN A 269 -10.98 -28.41 12.79
C ASN A 269 -9.49 -28.32 12.43
N ARG A 270 -9.18 -27.80 11.24
CA ARG A 270 -7.78 -27.63 10.80
C ARG A 270 -7.06 -26.54 11.59
N LYS A 271 -7.71 -25.44 11.97
CA LYS A 271 -7.04 -24.21 12.48
C LYS A 271 -6.72 -24.20 13.98
N GLY A 272 -6.98 -25.29 14.70
CA GLY A 272 -6.83 -25.32 16.15
C GLY A 272 -5.42 -25.01 16.70
N ALA A 273 -4.32 -25.07 15.92
CA ALA A 273 -2.99 -24.73 16.46
C ALA A 273 -2.85 -23.25 16.77
N VAL A 274 -3.15 -22.41 15.78
CA VAL A 274 -2.91 -20.97 15.87
C VAL A 274 -3.91 -20.30 16.79
N GLU A 275 -5.17 -20.77 16.82
CA GLU A 275 -6.18 -20.30 17.78
C GLU A 275 -5.75 -20.58 19.22
N ASN A 276 -5.29 -21.80 19.51
CA ASN A 276 -4.75 -22.14 20.82
C ASN A 276 -3.50 -21.33 21.16
N ALA A 277 -2.63 -21.06 20.18
CA ALA A 277 -1.45 -20.22 20.36
C ALA A 277 -1.82 -18.76 20.68
N ILE A 278 -2.83 -18.19 20.00
CA ILE A 278 -3.37 -16.86 20.27
C ILE A 278 -3.95 -16.81 21.68
N GLN A 279 -4.84 -17.75 22.01
CA GLN A 279 -5.50 -17.80 23.32
C GLN A 279 -4.48 -17.94 24.46
N HIS A 280 -3.45 -18.78 24.27
CA HIS A 280 -2.36 -18.92 25.23
C HIS A 280 -1.59 -17.60 25.41
N THR A 281 -1.27 -16.92 24.31
CA THR A 281 -0.57 -15.62 24.35
C THR A 281 -1.41 -14.58 25.09
N GLN A 282 -2.69 -14.49 24.77
CA GLN A 282 -3.61 -13.53 25.39
C GLN A 282 -3.77 -13.80 26.88
N ASN A 283 -4.04 -15.04 27.28
CA ASN A 283 -4.34 -15.40 28.66
C ASN A 283 -3.10 -15.37 29.56
N THR A 284 -1.95 -15.84 29.06
CA THR A 284 -0.76 -16.04 29.89
C THR A 284 0.21 -14.87 29.79
N ALA A 285 0.44 -14.32 28.60
CA ALA A 285 1.45 -13.27 28.42
C ALA A 285 0.87 -11.88 28.61
N LEU A 286 -0.31 -11.62 28.04
CA LEU A 286 -0.81 -10.25 27.81
C LEU A 286 -1.92 -9.80 28.77
N THR A 287 -2.68 -10.72 29.36
CA THR A 287 -3.79 -10.39 30.26
C THR A 287 -3.31 -9.56 31.45
N GLY A 288 -4.00 -8.45 31.71
CA GLY A 288 -3.68 -7.52 32.80
C GLY A 288 -2.50 -6.59 32.54
N ARG A 289 -1.77 -6.73 31.42
CA ARG A 289 -0.61 -5.89 31.09
C ARG A 289 -0.99 -4.66 30.28
N ARG A 290 -0.14 -3.63 30.39
CA ARG A 290 -0.16 -2.43 29.57
C ARG A 290 1.27 -2.09 29.12
N PHE A 291 1.39 -1.50 27.94
CA PHE A 291 2.68 -1.11 27.37
C PHE A 291 2.64 0.36 26.91
N GLU A 292 3.77 1.06 27.07
CA GLU A 292 3.90 2.47 26.66
C GLU A 292 4.20 2.64 25.16
N SER A 293 4.67 1.57 24.49
CA SER A 293 4.94 1.58 23.06
C SER A 293 4.71 0.20 22.45
N LEU A 294 4.58 0.18 21.12
CA LEU A 294 4.39 -1.05 20.36
C LEU A 294 5.68 -1.89 20.36
N GLU A 295 6.81 -1.22 20.36
CA GLU A 295 8.16 -1.77 20.45
C GLU A 295 8.35 -2.49 21.78
N ALA A 296 7.99 -1.86 22.91
CA ALA A 296 8.09 -2.48 24.23
C ALA A 296 7.25 -3.76 24.36
N GLN A 297 6.06 -3.78 23.75
CA GLN A 297 5.24 -4.98 23.71
C GLN A 297 5.85 -6.09 22.85
N ASN A 298 6.46 -5.75 21.71
CA ASN A 298 7.13 -6.71 20.84
C ASN A 298 8.38 -7.31 21.49
N GLU A 299 9.20 -6.49 22.14
CA GLU A 299 10.36 -6.95 22.92
C GLU A 299 9.93 -7.91 24.04
N PHE A 300 8.88 -7.55 24.78
CA PHE A 300 8.31 -8.41 25.81
C PHE A 300 7.82 -9.75 25.24
N LEU A 301 7.11 -9.74 24.11
CA LEU A 301 6.61 -10.96 23.46
C LEU A 301 7.75 -11.87 23.00
N MET A 302 8.83 -11.30 22.45
CA MET A 302 10.01 -12.04 22.03
C MET A 302 10.71 -12.68 23.24
N HIS A 303 10.94 -11.91 24.29
CA HIS A 303 11.51 -12.41 25.54
C HIS A 303 10.65 -13.51 26.18
N TRP A 304 9.32 -13.34 26.17
CA TRP A 304 8.39 -14.33 26.70
C TRP A 304 8.38 -15.63 25.89
N GLU A 305 8.45 -15.51 24.56
CA GLU A 305 8.54 -16.68 23.68
C GLU A 305 9.79 -17.51 23.99
N GLU A 306 10.96 -16.87 24.06
CA GLU A 306 12.24 -17.55 24.31
C GLU A 306 12.29 -18.20 25.69
N ASN A 307 11.76 -17.53 26.72
CA ASN A 307 11.93 -17.97 28.10
C ASN A 307 10.84 -18.90 28.62
N TRP A 308 9.61 -18.76 28.12
CA TRP A 308 8.45 -19.45 28.68
C TRP A 308 7.73 -20.30 27.65
N ALA A 309 7.24 -19.71 26.56
CA ALA A 309 6.38 -20.43 25.62
C ALA A 309 7.14 -21.46 24.78
N ALA A 310 8.41 -21.22 24.43
CA ALA A 310 9.30 -22.21 23.83
C ALA A 310 9.60 -23.39 24.75
N LYS A 311 9.69 -23.14 26.06
CA LYS A 311 10.09 -24.16 27.05
C LYS A 311 8.92 -25.00 27.54
N ARG A 312 7.69 -24.70 27.11
CA ARG A 312 6.48 -25.45 27.50
C ARG A 312 6.49 -26.87 26.93
N ILE A 313 5.71 -27.73 27.58
CA ILE A 313 5.43 -29.08 27.10
C ILE A 313 4.29 -29.04 26.08
N HIS A 314 4.54 -29.60 24.90
CA HIS A 314 3.55 -29.82 23.86
C HIS A 314 2.44 -30.75 24.39
N GLY A 315 1.18 -30.35 24.27
CA GLY A 315 0.04 -31.09 24.83
C GLY A 315 -0.07 -32.54 24.34
N SER A 316 -0.09 -32.75 23.02
CA SER A 316 -0.24 -34.10 22.43
C SER A 316 1.06 -34.91 22.43
N ALA A 317 2.17 -34.33 21.96
CA ALA A 317 3.47 -35.02 21.87
C ALA A 317 4.16 -35.21 23.23
N ARG A 318 3.74 -34.50 24.30
CA ARG A 318 4.33 -34.53 25.65
C ARG A 318 5.83 -34.22 25.70
N ARG A 319 6.35 -33.53 24.69
CA ARG A 319 7.77 -33.11 24.56
C ARG A 319 7.88 -31.60 24.64
N GLN A 320 9.07 -31.08 24.93
CA GLN A 320 9.31 -29.64 24.95
C GLN A 320 9.24 -29.04 23.54
N VAL A 321 8.54 -27.91 23.37
CA VAL A 321 8.39 -27.22 22.08
C VAL A 321 9.74 -26.83 21.48
N GLU A 322 10.65 -26.29 22.29
CA GLU A 322 12.02 -25.94 21.90
C GLU A 322 12.80 -27.15 21.36
N ALA A 323 12.68 -28.31 22.01
CA ALA A 323 13.36 -29.53 21.56
C ALA A 323 12.82 -30.00 20.20
N MET A 324 11.50 -30.00 20.03
CA MET A 324 10.87 -30.32 18.75
C MET A 324 11.22 -29.32 17.66
N PHE A 325 11.36 -28.03 17.99
CA PHE A 325 11.76 -27.01 17.02
C PHE A 325 13.20 -27.22 16.52
N ARG A 326 14.12 -27.66 17.39
CA ARG A 326 15.50 -27.99 16.98
C ARG A 326 15.55 -29.16 16.00
N GLU A 327 14.64 -30.13 16.15
CA GLU A 327 14.46 -31.25 15.20
C GLU A 327 13.82 -30.80 13.89
N GLU A 328 12.91 -29.83 13.95
CA GLU A 328 12.22 -29.30 12.77
C GLU A 328 13.09 -28.36 11.94
N LYS A 329 13.95 -27.55 12.58
CA LYS A 329 14.73 -26.51 11.91
C LYS A 329 15.54 -26.98 10.69
N PRO A 330 16.22 -28.15 10.70
CA PRO A 330 16.93 -28.66 9.52
C PRO A 330 16.02 -29.04 8.35
N HIS A 331 14.73 -29.25 8.59
CA HIS A 331 13.73 -29.62 7.57
C HIS A 331 13.04 -28.40 6.95
N LEU A 332 13.29 -27.19 7.48
CA LEU A 332 12.82 -25.96 6.87
C LEU A 332 13.60 -25.67 5.58
N ARG A 333 12.91 -25.13 4.58
CA ARG A 333 13.54 -24.70 3.33
C ARG A 333 14.44 -23.49 3.59
N PRO A 334 15.59 -23.39 2.91
CA PRO A 334 16.52 -22.29 3.12
C PRO A 334 15.92 -20.96 2.67
N LEU A 335 16.29 -19.88 3.36
CA LEU A 335 15.89 -18.53 2.98
C LEU A 335 16.70 -18.05 1.76
N PRO A 336 16.07 -17.33 0.82
CA PRO A 336 16.78 -16.60 -0.23
C PRO A 336 17.81 -15.63 0.37
N ALA A 337 18.92 -15.42 -0.36
CA ALA A 337 19.99 -14.51 0.08
C ALA A 337 19.54 -13.04 0.18
N THR A 338 18.58 -12.63 -0.66
CA THR A 338 18.02 -11.29 -0.67
C THR A 338 16.57 -11.29 -0.16
N GLY A 339 16.23 -10.25 0.61
CA GLY A 339 14.87 -10.02 1.05
C GLY A 339 13.93 -9.70 -0.11
N PHE A 340 12.63 -9.93 0.12
CA PHE A 340 11.61 -9.64 -0.89
C PHE A 340 11.47 -8.12 -1.07
N ARG A 341 11.41 -7.66 -2.33
CA ARG A 341 11.26 -6.24 -2.65
C ARG A 341 9.76 -5.90 -2.67
N TYR A 342 9.29 -5.26 -1.61
CA TYR A 342 7.91 -4.81 -1.52
C TYR A 342 7.58 -3.75 -2.57
N PHE A 343 6.40 -3.88 -3.17
CA PHE A 343 5.88 -2.90 -4.12
C PHE A 343 4.41 -2.59 -3.86
N SER A 344 3.99 -1.41 -4.28
CA SER A 344 2.57 -1.09 -4.47
C SER A 344 2.24 -1.11 -5.96
N GLU A 345 1.07 -1.61 -6.31
CA GLU A 345 0.65 -1.75 -7.70
C GLU A 345 -0.49 -0.76 -7.98
N VAL A 346 -0.30 0.07 -9.02
CA VAL A 346 -1.31 1.03 -9.47
C VAL A 346 -1.49 0.94 -10.97
N VAL A 347 -2.74 1.05 -11.42
CA VAL A 347 -3.03 1.17 -12.86
C VAL A 347 -2.99 2.64 -13.25
N ARG A 348 -2.31 2.93 -14.35
CA ARG A 348 -2.19 4.27 -14.91
C ARG A 348 -2.38 4.26 -16.41
N THR A 349 -2.96 5.32 -16.93
CA THR A 349 -3.06 5.57 -18.36
C THR A 349 -1.74 6.16 -18.85
N VAL A 350 -1.29 5.75 -20.04
CA VAL A 350 -0.20 6.41 -20.75
C VAL A 350 -0.72 7.68 -21.40
N TRP A 351 -0.10 8.82 -21.07
CA TRP A 351 -0.51 10.13 -21.55
C TRP A 351 -0.01 10.39 -22.97
N ASP A 352 -0.50 11.47 -23.58
CA ASP A 352 -0.14 11.93 -24.92
C ASP A 352 1.36 12.27 -25.06
N ASP A 353 2.00 12.69 -23.97
CA ASP A 353 3.44 12.89 -23.87
C ASP A 353 4.25 11.57 -23.76
N THR A 354 3.60 10.41 -23.88
CA THR A 354 4.16 9.05 -23.76
C THR A 354 4.66 8.69 -22.37
N THR A 355 4.21 9.41 -21.34
CA THR A 355 4.61 9.16 -19.95
C THR A 355 3.45 8.65 -19.10
N VAL A 356 3.80 8.20 -17.89
CA VAL A 356 2.87 7.78 -16.85
C VAL A 356 3.20 8.55 -15.57
N SER A 357 2.15 9.11 -14.95
CA SER A 357 2.29 9.90 -13.73
C SER A 357 2.20 9.04 -12.47
N VAL A 358 3.23 9.12 -11.63
CA VAL A 358 3.37 8.43 -10.34
C VAL A 358 3.94 9.41 -9.33
N ASP A 359 3.28 9.57 -8.18
CA ASP A 359 3.74 10.46 -7.10
C ASP A 359 4.11 11.88 -7.56
N ARG A 360 3.32 12.44 -8.48
CA ARG A 360 3.54 13.75 -9.13
C ARG A 360 4.82 13.84 -9.97
N SER A 361 5.40 12.72 -10.36
CA SER A 361 6.52 12.63 -11.32
C SER A 361 6.08 11.83 -12.55
N ASN A 362 6.63 12.15 -13.71
CA ASN A 362 6.26 11.54 -14.98
C ASN A 362 7.40 10.67 -15.48
N TYR A 363 7.08 9.43 -15.87
CA TYR A 363 8.04 8.43 -16.29
C TYR A 363 7.70 7.95 -17.70
N ALA A 364 8.69 7.84 -18.58
CA ALA A 364 8.49 7.34 -19.95
C ALA A 364 7.88 5.93 -19.93
N ALA A 365 6.83 5.72 -20.71
CA ALA A 365 6.06 4.47 -20.70
C ALA A 365 6.30 3.58 -21.92
N ARG A 366 6.97 4.10 -22.98
CA ARG A 366 7.29 3.30 -24.17
C ARG A 366 8.05 2.03 -23.76
N PRO A 367 7.75 0.86 -24.36
CA PRO A 367 6.95 0.65 -25.58
C PRO A 367 5.41 0.65 -25.42
N ALA A 368 4.87 0.96 -24.23
CA ALA A 368 3.41 1.03 -24.06
C ALA A 368 2.75 2.06 -25.01
N PRO A 369 1.64 1.72 -25.69
CA PRO A 369 0.92 2.65 -26.56
C PRO A 369 0.29 3.82 -25.79
N ILE A 370 0.19 4.99 -26.43
CA ILE A 370 -0.53 6.15 -25.89
C ILE A 370 -2.00 5.78 -25.65
N GLY A 371 -2.55 6.21 -24.50
CA GLY A 371 -3.93 5.90 -24.10
C GLY A 371 -4.13 4.50 -23.53
N SER A 372 -3.13 3.63 -23.58
CA SER A 372 -3.22 2.29 -22.96
C SER A 372 -3.15 2.38 -21.44
N LEU A 373 -3.78 1.40 -20.77
CA LEU A 373 -3.66 1.21 -19.33
C LEU A 373 -2.48 0.29 -19.04
N VAL A 374 -1.49 0.79 -18.30
CA VAL A 374 -0.33 0.02 -17.83
C VAL A 374 -0.41 -0.23 -16.33
N CYS A 375 0.23 -1.31 -15.91
CA CYS A 375 0.39 -1.66 -14.51
C CYS A 375 1.74 -1.13 -14.02
N VAL A 376 1.73 -0.30 -12.98
CA VAL A 376 2.95 0.30 -12.43
C VAL A 376 3.21 -0.27 -11.04
N ARG A 377 4.37 -0.92 -10.88
CA ARG A 377 4.87 -1.36 -9.59
C ARG A 377 5.85 -0.33 -9.04
N ILE A 378 5.49 0.22 -7.90
CA ILE A 378 6.25 1.26 -7.20
C ILE A 378 6.98 0.58 -6.05
N TYR A 379 8.29 0.48 -6.18
CA TYR A 379 9.20 0.04 -5.12
C TYR A 379 9.72 1.26 -4.35
N GLU A 380 10.55 1.00 -3.34
CA GLU A 380 11.18 2.05 -2.54
C GLU A 380 12.02 3.02 -3.39
N THR A 381 12.90 2.47 -4.24
CA THR A 381 13.88 3.23 -5.04
C THR A 381 13.67 3.14 -6.54
N THR A 382 12.78 2.27 -7.02
CA THR A 382 12.57 2.03 -8.46
C THR A 382 11.08 1.93 -8.80
N ILE A 383 10.76 2.17 -10.07
CA ILE A 383 9.43 1.99 -10.63
C ILE A 383 9.53 1.05 -11.82
N GLU A 384 8.65 0.08 -11.90
CA GLU A 384 8.49 -0.82 -13.05
C GLU A 384 7.15 -0.57 -13.72
N ILE A 385 7.18 -0.32 -15.02
CA ILE A 385 6.01 -0.21 -15.88
C ILE A 385 5.86 -1.54 -16.60
N ARG A 386 4.68 -2.14 -16.49
CA ARG A 386 4.38 -3.49 -16.97
C ARG A 386 3.09 -3.48 -17.79
N ASP A 387 2.99 -4.39 -18.75
CA ASP A 387 1.75 -4.59 -19.48
C ASP A 387 0.64 -5.03 -18.52
N ARG A 388 -0.56 -4.47 -18.67
CA ARG A 388 -1.67 -4.77 -17.75
C ARG A 388 -2.12 -6.23 -17.84
N ARG A 389 -2.14 -6.80 -19.04
CA ARG A 389 -2.67 -8.15 -19.31
C ARG A 389 -1.60 -9.21 -19.11
N THR A 390 -0.43 -9.06 -19.73
CA THR A 390 0.64 -10.06 -19.70
C THR A 390 1.55 -9.93 -18.47
N GLN A 391 1.52 -8.78 -17.77
CA GLN A 391 2.45 -8.46 -16.68
C GLN A 391 3.93 -8.48 -17.10
N GLU A 392 4.20 -8.44 -18.40
CA GLU A 392 5.54 -8.32 -18.96
C GLU A 392 6.15 -6.97 -18.59
N LEU A 393 7.42 -6.98 -18.22
CA LEU A 393 8.15 -5.75 -17.89
C LEU A 393 8.39 -4.94 -19.16
N LEU A 394 7.78 -3.77 -19.25
CA LEU A 394 7.97 -2.86 -20.37
C LEU A 394 9.17 -1.94 -20.11
N ARG A 395 9.30 -1.43 -18.88
CA ARG A 395 10.36 -0.49 -18.52
C ARG A 395 10.61 -0.40 -17.02
N THR A 396 11.84 -0.05 -16.66
CA THR A 396 12.24 0.24 -15.28
C THR A 396 12.85 1.64 -15.19
N HIS A 397 12.53 2.36 -14.13
CA HIS A 397 13.06 3.69 -13.81
C HIS A 397 13.55 3.74 -12.36
N ALA A 398 14.52 4.61 -12.09
CA ALA A 398 14.78 5.06 -10.72
C ALA A 398 13.60 5.94 -10.27
N ARG A 399 13.20 5.84 -9.00
CA ARG A 399 12.13 6.67 -8.45
C ARG A 399 12.66 8.08 -8.25
N ALA A 400 11.97 9.07 -8.83
CA ALA A 400 12.34 10.47 -8.67
C ALA A 400 12.18 10.91 -7.22
N SER A 401 13.15 11.68 -6.73
CA SER A 401 13.16 12.24 -5.37
C SER A 401 12.34 13.52 -5.23
N LEU A 402 12.13 14.25 -6.33
CA LEU A 402 11.44 15.53 -6.35
C LEU A 402 10.11 15.44 -7.10
N PRO A 403 9.01 15.99 -6.55
CA PRO A 403 7.77 16.17 -7.30
C PRO A 403 7.98 17.04 -8.54
N GLY A 404 7.32 16.69 -9.64
CA GLY A 404 7.41 17.40 -10.92
C GLY A 404 8.56 16.93 -11.83
N SER A 405 9.35 15.94 -11.40
CA SER A 405 10.39 15.35 -12.23
C SER A 405 9.82 14.63 -13.45
N LEU A 406 10.55 14.69 -14.56
CA LEU A 406 10.20 14.07 -15.83
C LEU A 406 11.35 13.18 -16.32
N GLU A 407 11.20 11.88 -16.10
CA GLU A 407 12.12 10.83 -16.54
C GLU A 407 11.72 10.37 -17.95
N LEU A 408 12.12 11.14 -18.97
CA LEU A 408 11.89 10.85 -20.39
C LEU A 408 13.18 11.06 -21.18
N PRO A 409 13.75 9.98 -21.78
CA PRO A 409 14.98 10.10 -22.56
C PRO A 409 14.84 11.07 -23.71
N GLU A 410 15.92 11.75 -24.07
CA GLU A 410 15.90 12.77 -25.11
C GLU A 410 15.53 12.22 -26.48
N SER A 411 15.92 10.97 -26.78
CA SER A 411 15.60 10.28 -28.02
C SER A 411 14.10 10.02 -28.23
N GLU A 412 13.31 9.96 -27.15
CA GLU A 412 11.87 9.69 -27.19
C GLU A 412 11.01 10.95 -27.16
N ARG A 413 11.63 12.11 -26.90
CA ARG A 413 10.88 13.36 -26.81
C ARG A 413 10.42 13.79 -28.21
N PRO A 414 9.13 14.12 -28.38
CA PRO A 414 8.67 14.68 -29.65
C PRO A 414 9.44 15.95 -29.95
N PHE A 415 9.73 16.16 -31.24
CA PHE A 415 10.42 17.36 -31.70
C PHE A 415 9.63 18.60 -31.27
N ASN A 416 10.15 19.30 -30.26
CA ASN A 416 9.59 20.55 -29.78
C ASN A 416 10.53 21.71 -30.16
N PRO A 417 10.13 22.53 -31.14
CA PRO A 417 10.91 23.67 -31.61
C PRO A 417 11.27 24.67 -30.54
N SER A 418 10.49 24.89 -29.49
CA SER A 418 10.87 25.87 -28.45
C SER A 418 12.09 25.42 -27.63
N ARG A 419 12.15 24.13 -27.25
CA ARG A 419 13.32 23.57 -26.54
C ARG A 419 14.54 23.51 -27.45
N GLN A 420 14.33 23.10 -28.69
CA GLN A 420 15.37 23.03 -29.70
C GLN A 420 15.89 24.42 -30.10
N THR A 421 15.05 25.46 -30.09
CA THR A 421 15.46 26.85 -30.26
C THR A 421 16.39 27.26 -29.12
N ARG A 422 16.04 26.96 -27.87
CA ARG A 422 16.91 27.26 -26.72
C ARG A 422 18.28 26.58 -26.83
N ILE A 423 18.33 25.33 -27.30
CA ILE A 423 19.58 24.60 -27.53
C ILE A 423 20.36 25.26 -28.68
N ALA A 424 19.72 25.52 -29.82
CA ALA A 424 20.37 26.17 -30.96
C ALA A 424 20.93 27.55 -30.60
N LEU A 425 20.22 28.35 -29.80
CA LEU A 425 20.68 29.64 -29.29
C LEU A 425 21.84 29.52 -28.29
N ALA A 426 21.83 28.49 -27.45
CA ALA A 426 22.95 28.20 -26.54
C ALA A 426 24.19 27.80 -27.33
N SER A 427 24.07 26.85 -28.26
CA SER A 427 25.17 26.41 -29.13
C SER A 427 25.68 27.52 -30.05
N ALA A 428 24.81 28.42 -30.52
CA ALA A 428 25.25 29.62 -31.23
C ALA A 428 26.01 30.59 -30.31
N GLY A 429 25.63 30.67 -29.03
CA GLY A 429 26.38 31.40 -28.01
C GLY A 429 27.76 30.84 -27.70
N ASP A 430 27.93 29.52 -27.82
CA ASP A 430 29.25 28.87 -27.67
C ASP A 430 30.21 29.24 -28.83
N ILE A 431 29.68 29.61 -30.01
CA ILE A 431 30.47 30.14 -31.15
C ILE A 431 30.84 31.60 -30.88
N GLY A 432 29.87 32.40 -30.43
CA GLY A 432 30.10 33.78 -30.02
C GLY A 432 28.81 34.60 -29.88
N PRO A 433 28.92 35.84 -29.33
CA PRO A 433 27.77 36.70 -29.07
C PRO A 433 26.98 37.09 -30.34
N GLN A 434 27.66 37.29 -31.48
CA GLN A 434 27.05 37.69 -32.75
C GLN A 434 26.39 36.51 -33.45
N ALA A 435 26.96 35.31 -33.38
CA ALA A 435 26.30 34.09 -33.84
C ALA A 435 24.99 33.84 -33.08
N LYS A 436 24.98 34.05 -31.77
CA LYS A 436 23.75 33.98 -30.95
C LYS A 436 22.74 35.06 -31.34
N ALA A 437 23.17 36.31 -31.49
CA ALA A 437 22.29 37.42 -31.88
C ALA A 437 21.66 37.21 -33.27
N LEU A 438 22.43 36.66 -34.22
CA LEU A 438 21.92 36.31 -35.54
C LEU A 438 20.89 35.18 -35.48
N CYS A 439 21.18 34.11 -34.75
CA CYS A 439 20.23 33.01 -34.55
C CYS A 439 18.96 33.46 -33.82
N GLN A 440 19.08 34.39 -32.88
CA GLN A 440 17.93 35.01 -32.20
C GLN A 440 17.08 35.81 -33.19
N HIS A 441 17.70 36.67 -34.00
CA HIS A 441 16.98 37.45 -35.01
C HIS A 441 16.29 36.55 -36.05
N MET A 442 16.94 35.46 -36.48
CA MET A 442 16.33 34.48 -37.39
C MET A 442 15.12 33.79 -36.76
N PHE A 443 15.18 33.49 -35.46
CA PHE A 443 14.06 32.91 -34.74
C PHE A 443 12.92 33.93 -34.55
N ASP A 444 13.24 35.19 -34.23
CA ASP A 444 12.24 36.23 -34.02
C ASP A 444 11.50 36.59 -35.32
N ALA A 445 12.20 36.53 -36.47
CA ALA A 445 11.62 36.83 -37.78
C ALA A 445 10.85 35.66 -38.42
N GLU A 446 11.40 34.44 -38.39
CA GLU A 446 10.84 33.29 -39.12
C GLU A 446 10.24 32.21 -38.19
N GLY A 447 10.37 32.38 -36.88
CA GLY A 447 9.90 31.43 -35.89
C GLY A 447 10.44 30.02 -36.11
N ARG A 448 9.52 29.06 -36.22
CA ARG A 448 9.82 27.62 -36.39
C ARG A 448 10.57 27.30 -37.68
N VAL A 449 10.37 28.08 -38.75
CA VAL A 449 10.95 27.79 -40.08
C VAL A 449 12.45 28.12 -40.10
N GLY A 450 12.85 29.18 -39.39
CA GLY A 450 14.24 29.60 -39.25
C GLY A 450 15.14 28.63 -38.49
N HIS A 451 14.55 27.64 -37.80
CA HIS A 451 15.26 26.68 -36.95
C HIS A 451 16.26 25.80 -37.73
N ARG A 452 15.93 25.43 -38.97
CA ARG A 452 16.89 24.75 -39.87
C ARG A 452 18.08 25.64 -40.23
N GLY A 453 17.82 26.94 -40.42
CA GLY A 453 18.87 27.92 -40.69
C GLY A 453 19.80 28.12 -39.49
N MET A 454 19.23 28.21 -38.28
CA MET A 454 20.00 28.29 -37.04
C MET A 454 20.91 27.08 -36.85
N TRP A 455 20.39 25.85 -37.02
CA TRP A 455 21.21 24.64 -36.96
C TRP A 455 22.24 24.56 -38.09
N GLY A 456 21.93 25.12 -39.26
CA GLY A 456 22.89 25.31 -40.33
C GLY A 456 24.08 26.16 -39.88
N ILE A 457 23.84 27.30 -39.24
CA ILE A 457 24.88 28.20 -38.71
C ILE A 457 25.70 27.51 -37.62
N VAL A 458 25.05 26.85 -36.66
CA VAL A 458 25.73 26.06 -35.62
C VAL A 458 26.58 24.93 -36.24
N GLY A 459 26.11 24.34 -37.33
CA GLY A 459 26.83 23.33 -38.09
C GLY A 459 28.09 23.84 -38.80
N LEU A 460 28.18 25.13 -39.14
CA LEU A 460 29.38 25.72 -39.79
C LEU A 460 30.59 25.66 -38.86
N ALA A 461 30.40 25.73 -37.54
CA ALA A 461 31.49 25.60 -36.56
C ALA A 461 32.13 24.19 -36.54
N LYS A 462 31.51 23.19 -37.18
CA LYS A 462 32.13 21.87 -37.37
C LYS A 462 33.12 21.83 -38.54
N ARG A 463 33.01 22.76 -39.49
CA ARG A 463 33.83 22.80 -40.72
C ARG A 463 34.79 23.99 -40.77
N TYR A 464 34.41 25.09 -40.14
CA TYR A 464 35.13 26.34 -40.17
C TYR A 464 35.45 26.81 -38.74
N PRO A 465 36.60 27.48 -38.51
CA PRO A 465 36.96 28.01 -37.20
C PRO A 465 35.89 28.95 -36.64
N ALA A 466 35.55 28.78 -35.36
CA ALA A 466 34.49 29.55 -34.68
C ALA A 466 34.66 31.07 -34.83
N ARG A 467 35.90 31.58 -34.86
CA ARG A 467 36.22 33.00 -35.07
C ARG A 467 35.75 33.54 -36.43
N LEU A 468 35.92 32.78 -37.51
CA LEU A 468 35.47 33.19 -38.86
C LEU A 468 33.95 33.10 -38.98
N VAL A 469 33.35 32.11 -38.33
CA VAL A 469 31.89 31.98 -38.24
C VAL A 469 31.31 33.18 -37.48
N GLU A 470 31.92 33.59 -36.37
CA GLU A 470 31.52 34.77 -35.60
C GLU A 470 31.67 36.07 -36.40
N GLN A 471 32.78 36.25 -37.14
CA GLN A 471 32.97 37.41 -38.03
C GLN A 471 31.95 37.45 -39.17
N ALA A 472 31.61 36.30 -39.75
CA ALA A 472 30.56 36.21 -40.74
C ALA A 472 29.20 36.55 -40.15
N CYS A 473 28.92 36.13 -38.90
CA CYS A 473 27.69 36.44 -38.21
C CYS A 473 27.59 37.94 -37.87
N ASP A 474 28.69 38.58 -37.45
CA ASP A 474 28.77 40.03 -37.24
C ASP A 474 28.51 40.80 -38.55
N HIS A 475 29.17 40.40 -39.65
CA HIS A 475 28.93 41.00 -40.95
C HIS A 475 27.48 40.79 -41.40
N ALA A 476 26.93 39.59 -41.22
CA ALA A 476 25.56 39.28 -41.56
C ALA A 476 24.56 40.15 -40.78
N LEU A 477 24.80 40.37 -39.48
CA LEU A 477 23.96 41.25 -38.65
C LEU A 477 24.02 42.71 -39.10
N ARG A 478 25.21 43.26 -39.36
CA ARG A 478 25.38 44.67 -39.81
C ARG A 478 24.72 44.96 -41.14
N HIS A 479 24.64 43.97 -42.02
CA HIS A 479 24.08 44.09 -43.35
C HIS A 479 22.66 43.52 -43.47
N HIS A 480 22.02 43.19 -42.35
CA HIS A 480 20.67 42.64 -42.31
C HIS A 480 20.47 41.38 -43.16
N VAL A 481 21.48 40.51 -43.18
CA VAL A 481 21.51 39.26 -43.94
C VAL A 481 21.20 38.10 -43.00
N TYR A 482 20.00 37.54 -43.13
CA TYR A 482 19.50 36.56 -42.17
C TYR A 482 19.33 35.15 -42.74
N ARG A 483 19.57 34.93 -44.05
CA ARG A 483 19.43 33.61 -44.66
C ARG A 483 20.69 32.78 -44.46
N TYR A 484 20.53 31.54 -43.98
CA TYR A 484 21.65 30.60 -43.80
C TYR A 484 22.55 30.46 -45.02
N ARG A 485 21.99 30.39 -46.24
CA ARG A 485 22.79 30.29 -47.47
C ARG A 485 23.73 31.48 -47.64
N GLN A 486 23.30 32.67 -47.27
CA GLN A 486 24.09 33.89 -47.37
C GLN A 486 25.13 33.95 -46.25
N VAL A 487 24.78 33.54 -45.03
CA VAL A 487 25.73 33.45 -43.91
C VAL A 487 26.82 32.42 -44.20
N ARG A 488 26.44 31.25 -44.72
CA ARG A 488 27.37 30.23 -45.20
C ARG A 488 28.25 30.77 -46.32
N ALA A 489 27.67 31.49 -47.28
CA ALA A 489 28.44 32.10 -48.35
C ALA A 489 29.43 33.16 -47.81
N ILE A 490 29.07 33.91 -46.77
CA ILE A 490 29.99 34.85 -46.12
C ILE A 490 31.08 34.10 -45.35
N VAL A 491 30.76 33.00 -44.65
CA VAL A 491 31.75 32.14 -43.98
C VAL A 491 32.70 31.51 -45.00
N GLU A 492 32.19 30.98 -46.10
CA GLU A 492 32.97 30.41 -47.21
C GLU A 492 33.83 31.51 -47.83
N ARG A 493 33.29 32.70 -48.07
CA ARG A 493 34.05 33.84 -48.58
C ARG A 493 35.11 34.34 -47.61
N LEU A 494 34.84 34.37 -46.31
CA LEU A 494 35.82 34.81 -45.30
C LEU A 494 36.89 33.74 -45.06
N PHE A 495 36.52 32.47 -45.23
CA PHE A 495 37.44 31.36 -45.21
C PHE A 495 38.31 31.33 -46.46
N GLU A 496 37.71 31.50 -47.64
CA GLU A 496 38.40 31.70 -48.93
C GLU A 496 39.29 32.92 -48.85
N GLN A 497 38.85 34.06 -48.33
CA GLN A 497 39.71 35.24 -48.14
C GLN A 497 40.79 35.04 -47.09
N ALA A 498 40.57 34.19 -46.08
CA ALA A 498 41.62 33.82 -45.12
C ALA A 498 42.65 32.89 -45.77
N LEU A 499 42.20 31.99 -46.66
CA LEU A 499 43.04 31.13 -47.49
C LEU A 499 43.78 31.93 -48.56
N GLU A 500 43.09 32.81 -49.27
CA GLU A 500 43.64 33.77 -50.23
C GLU A 500 44.54 34.77 -49.53
N ARG A 501 44.37 35.12 -48.25
CA ARG A 501 45.38 35.91 -47.52
C ARG A 501 46.56 35.07 -47.07
N LEU A 502 46.38 33.76 -46.90
CA LEU A 502 47.48 32.81 -46.73
C LEU A 502 48.23 32.59 -48.06
N ASP A 503 47.55 32.70 -49.23
CA ASP A 503 48.08 32.51 -50.60
C ASP A 503 48.55 33.82 -51.30
N SER A 504 47.90 34.95 -51.01
CA SER A 504 48.15 36.31 -51.55
C SER A 504 48.90 37.20 -50.57
N ALA A 505 49.11 36.75 -49.33
CA ALA A 505 50.41 37.02 -48.72
C ALA A 505 51.45 36.56 -49.75
N PRO A 506 52.46 37.35 -50.08
CA PRO A 506 53.28 37.07 -51.26
C PRO A 506 53.74 35.60 -51.32
N GLN A 507 53.26 34.84 -52.32
CA GLN A 507 54.17 34.38 -53.36
C GLN A 507 53.93 35.26 -54.62
N LEU A 508 54.77 36.28 -54.81
CA LEU A 508 55.01 37.04 -56.06
C LEU A 508 54.03 36.90 -57.31
N ALA A 509 53.07 37.86 -57.52
CA ALA A 509 52.37 38.52 -58.72
C ALA A 509 51.94 37.87 -60.10
N LEU A 510 50.90 38.41 -60.87
CA LEU A 510 50.69 38.60 -62.40
C LEU A 510 49.20 38.90 -62.97
N PRO A 511 48.86 39.78 -64.02
CA PRO A 511 47.42 40.14 -64.44
C PRO A 511 46.90 40.15 -65.96
N LEU A 512 45.53 40.19 -66.29
CA LEU A 512 44.78 40.57 -67.60
C LEU A 512 43.14 40.60 -67.72
N THR A 513 42.47 40.86 -68.93
CA THR A 513 41.18 41.68 -69.29
C THR A 513 39.94 41.12 -70.20
N GLN A 514 38.91 41.96 -70.62
CA GLN A 514 37.48 41.70 -71.07
C GLN A 514 36.88 42.36 -72.38
N GLU A 515 35.94 41.69 -73.09
CA GLU A 515 34.78 42.25 -73.88
C GLU A 515 33.74 41.14 -74.27
N HIS A 516 32.40 41.42 -74.31
CA HIS A 516 31.35 40.40 -74.66
C HIS A 516 29.91 40.87 -75.12
N PRO A 517 29.32 40.32 -76.22
CA PRO A 517 28.01 40.68 -76.86
C PRO A 517 26.71 40.30 -76.09
N LEU A 518 26.83 39.67 -74.93
CA LEU A 518 25.71 39.53 -73.98
C LEU A 518 25.52 40.76 -73.11
N ILE A 519 26.47 41.68 -73.19
CA ILE A 519 26.31 43.04 -72.71
C ILE A 519 25.53 43.77 -73.80
N ARG A 520 24.21 43.64 -73.74
CA ARG A 520 23.27 44.27 -74.67
C ARG A 520 23.04 45.76 -74.35
N PRO A 521 22.49 46.52 -75.30
CA PRO A 521 22.46 47.97 -75.25
C PRO A 521 21.20 48.49 -74.54
N ALA A 522 21.34 49.58 -73.79
CA ALA A 522 20.35 50.02 -72.80
C ALA A 522 18.99 50.58 -73.35
N ALA A 523 18.82 50.75 -74.67
CA ALA A 523 17.69 51.47 -75.25
C ALA A 523 16.35 50.72 -75.22
N GLU A 524 16.36 49.39 -75.30
CA GLU A 524 15.11 48.58 -75.27
C GLU A 524 14.39 48.64 -73.90
N TYR A 525 15.08 49.03 -72.82
CA TYR A 525 14.49 49.03 -71.47
C TYR A 525 13.59 50.24 -71.19
N SER A 526 13.72 51.34 -71.93
CA SER A 526 12.87 52.53 -71.70
C SER A 526 11.45 52.35 -72.23
N GLU A 527 11.30 51.64 -73.36
CA GLU A 527 10.00 51.48 -74.02
C GLU A 527 9.04 50.61 -73.19
N LEU A 528 9.58 49.63 -72.46
CA LEU A 528 8.78 48.73 -71.64
C LEU A 528 8.22 49.40 -70.37
N PHE A 529 8.93 50.39 -69.83
CA PHE A 529 8.52 51.11 -68.63
C PHE A 529 7.40 52.13 -68.90
N SER A 530 7.41 52.76 -70.08
CA SER A 530 6.34 53.67 -70.50
C SER A 530 5.01 52.95 -70.75
N ALA A 531 5.05 51.71 -71.25
CA ALA A 531 3.86 50.89 -71.48
C ALA A 531 3.12 50.49 -70.19
N GLY A 532 3.84 50.31 -69.08
CA GLY A 532 3.26 49.91 -67.79
C GLY A 532 2.56 51.05 -67.03
N ALA A 533 3.02 52.30 -67.19
CA ALA A 533 2.44 53.46 -66.49
C ALA A 533 1.06 53.85 -67.04
N ALA A 534 0.83 53.65 -68.33
CA ALA A 534 -0.46 53.95 -68.97
C ALA A 534 -1.57 52.97 -68.56
N HIS A 535 -1.24 51.71 -68.26
CA HIS A 535 -2.24 50.68 -67.93
C HIS A 535 -2.84 50.84 -66.51
N ASN A 536 -2.12 51.52 -65.60
CA ASN A 536 -2.49 51.64 -64.19
C ASN A 536 -3.34 52.90 -63.87
N ALA A 537 -3.38 53.88 -64.78
CA ALA A 537 -4.17 55.09 -64.60
C ALA A 537 -5.67 54.90 -64.98
N GLY A 538 -5.99 53.95 -65.88
CA GLY A 538 -7.36 53.71 -66.37
C GLY A 538 -8.26 52.89 -65.44
N SER A 539 -7.68 52.09 -64.54
CA SER A 539 -8.43 51.23 -63.59
C SER A 539 -8.92 51.97 -62.35
N ILE A 540 -8.48 53.21 -62.12
CA ILE A 540 -8.78 53.98 -60.90
C ILE A 540 -10.03 54.87 -61.06
N THR A 541 -10.49 55.13 -62.29
CA THR A 541 -11.60 56.07 -62.59
C THR A 541 -13.01 55.46 -62.69
N SER A 542 -13.19 54.13 -62.63
CA SER A 542 -14.50 53.48 -62.94
C SER A 542 -15.26 52.85 -61.76
N THR A 543 -14.77 52.89 -60.51
CA THR A 543 -15.44 52.23 -59.36
C THR A 543 -15.35 53.04 -58.06
N ASN A 544 -16.14 54.13 -57.94
CA ASN A 544 -16.82 54.55 -56.69
C ASN A 544 -17.66 55.83 -56.92
N GLY A 545 -18.72 55.68 -57.72
CA GLY A 545 -19.91 56.53 -57.70
C GLY A 545 -21.14 55.62 -57.53
N GLU A 546 -21.98 55.95 -56.53
CA GLU A 546 -23.33 55.42 -56.23
C GLU A 546 -23.49 53.97 -55.72
N THR A 547 -23.84 53.83 -54.43
CA THR A 547 -25.25 53.64 -54.03
C THR A 547 -25.47 53.77 -52.52
N THR A 548 -26.63 54.36 -52.22
CA THR A 548 -27.46 54.42 -51.00
C THR A 548 -27.38 53.28 -49.99
#